data_AF-A0AA97G701-F1
#
_entry.id   AF-A0AA97G701-F1
#
_cell.length_a   1.000
_cell.length_b   1.000
_cell.length_c   1.000
_cell.angle_alpha   90.00
_cell.angle_beta   90.00
_cell.angle_gamma   90.00
#
_symmetry.space_group_name_H-M   'P 1'
#
loop_
_entity.id
_entity.type
_entity.pdbx_description
1 polymer ?
#
loop_
_entity_poly.entity_id
_entity_poly.type
_entity_poly.pdbx_seq_one_letter_code
_entity_poly.pdbx_strand_id
1 'polypeptide(L)'
;MIQRYSSRQQPLSQSFISEKLAGAQSYDRIAGFFRSSIFEVAGEALDSLSGKVRVICNSELSADDVITAKAAQQAMRRDWCAGEPEKLPEASHKRFKKLYEFLVSGKMEVRVLPDEAFGLVHGKAGVITLADGSKTCFMGSTSH
;
A
#
# COMPACT_ATOMS: atom_id res chain seq x y z
N MET A 1 21.10 12.03 -4.13
CA MET A 1 20.86 11.42 -5.46
C MET A 1 19.75 10.38 -5.30
N ILE A 2 18.81 10.25 -6.24
CA ILE A 2 17.70 9.26 -6.16
C ILE A 2 17.98 8.14 -7.16
N GLN A 3 18.00 6.89 -6.69
CA GLN A 3 18.09 5.70 -7.56
C GLN A 3 16.71 5.38 -8.14
N ARG A 4 16.61 5.24 -9.47
CA ARG A 4 15.33 5.06 -10.16
C ARG A 4 15.25 3.69 -10.81
N TYR A 5 14.16 2.99 -10.56
CA TYR A 5 13.88 1.66 -11.07
C TYR A 5 12.56 1.67 -11.86
N SER A 6 12.53 0.96 -12.98
CA SER A 6 11.34 0.87 -13.84
C SER A 6 11.11 -0.56 -14.28
N SER A 7 9.86 -1.03 -14.21
CA SER A 7 9.50 -2.36 -14.72
C SER A 7 9.76 -2.52 -16.22
N ARG A 8 9.94 -1.42 -16.96
CA ARG A 8 10.32 -1.42 -18.37
C ARG A 8 11.81 -1.71 -18.60
N GLN A 9 12.65 -1.47 -17.59
CA GLN A 9 14.11 -1.64 -17.69
C GLN A 9 14.58 -2.91 -16.99
N GLN A 10 13.92 -3.32 -15.92
CA GLN A 10 14.21 -4.56 -15.20
C GLN A 10 12.94 -5.07 -14.50
N PRO A 11 12.78 -6.39 -14.33
CA PRO A 11 11.67 -6.93 -13.56
C PRO A 11 11.67 -6.38 -12.13
N LEU A 12 10.61 -5.66 -11.76
CA LEU A 12 10.37 -5.25 -10.37
C LEU A 12 9.63 -6.38 -9.68
N SER A 13 10.38 -7.40 -9.28
CA SER A 13 9.82 -8.49 -8.51
C SER A 13 9.35 -8.00 -7.15
N GLN A 14 8.49 -8.80 -6.54
CA GLN A 14 8.09 -8.60 -5.15
C GLN A 14 9.29 -8.67 -4.18
N SER A 15 10.26 -9.55 -4.44
CA SER A 15 11.50 -9.65 -3.66
C SER A 15 12.32 -8.36 -3.70
N PHE A 16 12.40 -7.67 -4.85
CA PHE A 16 13.11 -6.40 -4.98
C PHE A 16 12.59 -5.34 -4.00
N ILE A 17 11.26 -5.23 -3.86
CA ILE A 17 10.67 -4.24 -2.95
C ILE A 17 10.96 -4.62 -1.49
N SER A 18 10.78 -5.89 -1.12
CA SER A 18 11.03 -6.38 0.24
C SER A 18 12.50 -6.21 0.64
N GLU A 19 13.44 -6.52 -0.25
CA GLU A 19 14.88 -6.30 -0.04
C GLU A 19 15.21 -4.84 0.18
N LYS A 20 14.62 -3.92 -0.59
CA LYS A 20 14.86 -2.48 -0.44
C LYS A 20 14.19 -1.88 0.79
N LEU A 21 13.13 -2.49 1.30
CA LEU A 21 12.44 -2.06 2.52
C LEU A 21 13.17 -2.48 3.80
N ALA A 22 14.02 -3.51 3.75
CA ALA A 22 14.75 -3.98 4.91
C ALA A 22 15.65 -2.86 5.48
N GLY A 23 15.37 -2.46 6.73
CA GLY A 23 16.12 -1.39 7.40
C GLY A 23 15.89 0.01 6.81
N ALA A 24 14.86 0.19 6.00
CA ALA A 24 14.49 1.50 5.49
C ALA A 24 13.83 2.37 6.58
N GLN A 25 13.86 3.68 6.39
CA GLN A 25 13.22 4.64 7.27
C GLN A 25 11.73 4.80 6.94
N SER A 26 11.38 4.97 5.66
CA SER A 26 10.00 5.23 5.27
C SER A 26 9.68 4.69 3.89
N TYR A 27 8.39 4.50 3.65
CA TYR A 27 7.90 4.01 2.37
C TYR A 27 6.63 4.74 1.93
N ASP A 28 6.72 5.41 0.79
CA ASP A 28 5.60 6.09 0.15
C ASP A 28 5.18 5.32 -1.10
N ARG A 29 3.88 5.04 -1.27
CA ARG A 29 3.36 4.23 -2.36
C ARG A 29 2.11 4.83 -2.97
N ILE A 30 2.04 4.82 -4.30
CA ILE A 30 0.82 4.99 -5.08
C ILE A 30 0.42 3.62 -5.65
N ALA A 31 -0.84 3.24 -5.50
CA ALA A 31 -1.39 2.00 -6.05
C ALA A 31 -2.76 2.23 -6.67
N GLY A 32 -3.06 1.53 -7.78
CA GLY A 32 -4.40 1.59 -8.39
C GLY A 32 -5.52 1.16 -7.43
N PHE A 33 -5.28 0.16 -6.58
CA PHE A 33 -6.20 -0.26 -5.52
C PHE A 33 -5.41 -0.63 -4.27
N PHE A 34 -6.00 -0.41 -3.09
CA PHE A 34 -5.45 -0.92 -1.85
C PHE A 34 -5.71 -2.43 -1.75
N ARG A 35 -4.65 -3.23 -1.63
CA ARG A 35 -4.77 -4.66 -1.32
C ARG A 35 -3.91 -5.00 -0.12
N SER A 36 -4.49 -5.72 0.84
CA SER A 36 -3.76 -6.21 2.02
C SER A 36 -2.68 -7.25 1.69
N SER A 37 -2.66 -7.79 0.46
CA SER A 37 -1.61 -8.70 -0.03
C SER A 37 -0.20 -8.12 0.02
N ILE A 38 -0.04 -6.80 0.14
CA ILE A 38 1.27 -6.18 0.41
C ILE A 38 1.91 -6.70 1.72
N PHE A 39 1.10 -7.08 2.71
CA PHE A 39 1.58 -7.62 4.00
C PHE A 39 2.04 -9.07 3.92
N GLU A 40 1.58 -9.86 2.93
CA GLU A 40 2.07 -11.24 2.73
C GLU A 40 3.52 -11.25 2.25
N VAL A 41 3.85 -10.26 1.43
CA VAL A 41 5.10 -10.21 0.67
C VAL A 41 6.14 -9.34 1.36
N ALA A 42 5.70 -8.25 1.98
CA ALA A 42 6.58 -7.25 2.58
C ALA A 42 6.31 -7.04 4.07
N GLY A 43 5.43 -7.82 4.72
CA GLY A 43 4.98 -7.58 6.09
C GLY A 43 6.12 -7.47 7.11
N GLU A 44 7.13 -8.34 7.03
CA GLU A 44 8.31 -8.28 7.91
C GLU A 44 9.20 -7.07 7.61
N ALA A 45 9.40 -6.76 6.33
CA ALA A 45 10.18 -5.59 5.92
C ALA A 45 9.49 -4.28 6.35
N LEU A 46 8.16 -4.21 6.25
CA LEU A 46 7.34 -3.09 6.74
C LEU A 46 7.40 -2.97 8.28
N ASP A 47 7.53 -4.08 9.02
CA ASP A 47 7.76 -4.04 10.47
C ASP A 47 9.11 -3.42 10.80
N SER A 48 10.15 -3.73 10.02
CA SER A 48 11.51 -3.23 10.26
C SER A 48 11.66 -1.72 10.03
N LEU A 49 10.67 -1.06 9.40
CA LEU A 49 10.71 0.37 9.17
C LEU A 49 10.72 1.15 10.48
N SER A 50 11.69 2.06 10.61
CA SER A 50 11.78 2.97 11.76
C SER A 50 10.78 4.13 11.70
N GLY A 51 10.22 4.40 10.52
CA GLY A 51 9.24 5.45 10.27
C GLY A 51 7.95 4.92 9.65
N LYS A 52 7.28 5.78 8.87
CA LYS A 52 5.91 5.55 8.39
C LYS A 52 5.84 4.92 7.00
N VAL A 53 4.75 4.21 6.78
CA VAL A 53 4.27 3.78 5.46
C VAL A 53 3.10 4.68 5.05
N ARG A 54 3.16 5.33 3.89
CA ARG A 54 2.07 6.16 3.38
C ARG A 54 1.62 5.64 2.04
N VAL A 55 0.33 5.34 1.92
CA VAL A 55 -0.27 4.78 0.71
C VAL A 55 -1.35 5.72 0.21
N ILE A 56 -1.25 6.07 -1.07
CA ILE A 56 -2.33 6.70 -1.82
C ILE A 56 -2.87 5.67 -2.79
N CYS A 57 -4.19 5.47 -2.78
CA CYS A 57 -4.83 4.50 -3.66
C CYS A 57 -6.21 4.95 -4.10
N ASN A 58 -6.67 4.40 -5.23
CA ASN A 58 -8.08 4.48 -5.59
C ASN A 58 -8.90 3.44 -4.84
N SER A 59 -10.18 3.75 -4.73
CA SER A 59 -11.27 2.81 -4.48
C SER A 59 -12.36 3.10 -5.48
N GLU A 60 -13.26 2.15 -5.74
CA GLU A 60 -14.52 2.36 -6.47
C GLU A 60 -15.50 3.24 -5.65
N LEU A 61 -15.03 4.37 -5.12
CA LEU A 61 -15.80 5.34 -4.37
C LEU A 61 -15.99 6.59 -5.20
N SER A 62 -17.23 7.08 -5.19
CA SER A 62 -17.56 8.41 -5.71
C SER A 62 -16.88 9.50 -4.86
N ALA A 63 -16.67 10.69 -5.44
CA ALA A 63 -16.09 11.81 -4.70
C ALA A 63 -16.90 12.17 -3.45
N ASP A 64 -18.22 12.06 -3.51
CA ASP A 64 -19.14 12.32 -2.39
C ASP A 64 -18.95 11.32 -1.23
N ASP A 65 -18.65 10.05 -1.56
CA ASP A 65 -18.35 9.01 -0.57
C ASP A 65 -16.99 9.21 0.09
N VAL A 66 -16.00 9.76 -0.63
CA VAL A 66 -14.69 10.09 -0.07
C VAL A 66 -14.76 11.32 0.85
N ILE A 67 -15.52 12.34 0.46
CA ILE A 67 -15.75 13.55 1.27
C ILE A 67 -16.46 13.18 2.59
N THR A 68 -17.39 12.24 2.53
CA THR A 68 -18.04 11.71 3.71
C THR A 68 -17.13 10.67 4.38
N ALA A 69 -16.23 11.09 5.28
CA ALA A 69 -15.26 10.21 5.97
C ALA A 69 -15.87 8.91 6.56
N LYS A 70 -17.16 8.93 6.95
CA LYS A 70 -17.93 7.75 7.36
C LYS A 70 -18.29 6.81 6.21
N ALA A 71 -18.63 7.31 5.03
CA ALA A 71 -18.94 6.51 3.84
C ALA A 71 -17.66 5.87 3.27
N ALA A 72 -16.54 6.60 3.22
CA ALA A 72 -15.23 6.03 2.87
C ALA A 72 -14.81 4.91 3.85
N GLN A 73 -14.92 5.13 5.16
CA GLN A 73 -14.70 4.08 6.15
C GLN A 73 -15.70 2.92 6.02
N GLN A 74 -16.95 3.19 5.68
CA GLN A 74 -17.98 2.17 5.48
C GLN A 74 -17.79 1.39 4.18
N ALA A 75 -17.26 1.99 3.13
CA ALA A 75 -16.94 1.33 1.87
C ALA A 75 -15.66 0.50 1.98
N MET A 76 -14.62 1.03 2.65
CA MET A 76 -13.48 0.21 3.07
C MET A 76 -13.93 -0.94 3.98
N ARG A 77 -14.89 -0.69 4.89
CA ARG A 77 -15.52 -1.75 5.69
C ARG A 77 -16.42 -2.67 4.86
N ARG A 78 -17.06 -2.21 3.78
CA ARG A 78 -17.88 -3.05 2.90
C ARG A 78 -16.99 -3.94 2.06
N ASP A 79 -15.88 -3.46 1.52
CA ASP A 79 -14.86 -4.33 0.90
C ASP A 79 -14.27 -5.30 1.91
N TRP A 80 -14.05 -4.85 3.16
CA TRP A 80 -13.61 -5.70 4.26
C TRP A 80 -14.64 -6.77 4.66
N CYS A 81 -15.93 -6.44 4.74
CA CYS A 81 -17.02 -7.32 5.18
C CYS A 81 -17.57 -8.17 4.03
N ALA A 82 -17.60 -7.66 2.80
CA ALA A 82 -17.93 -8.41 1.59
C ALA A 82 -16.86 -9.46 1.26
N GLY A 83 -15.64 -9.26 1.76
CA GLY A 83 -14.58 -10.28 1.75
C GLY A 83 -14.80 -11.44 2.74
N GLU A 84 -15.91 -11.45 3.50
CA GLU A 84 -16.28 -12.48 4.48
C GLU A 84 -15.08 -12.92 5.33
N PRO A 85 -14.52 -12.03 6.17
CA PRO A 85 -13.25 -12.27 6.85
C PRO A 85 -13.30 -13.51 7.75
N GLU A 86 -14.46 -13.84 8.33
CA GLU A 86 -14.70 -15.11 9.03
C GLU A 86 -14.57 -16.38 8.17
N LYS A 87 -14.73 -16.29 6.85
CA LYS A 87 -14.56 -17.40 5.90
C LYS A 87 -13.17 -17.44 5.26
N LEU A 88 -12.35 -16.41 5.48
CA LEU A 88 -11.00 -16.40 4.98
C LEU A 88 -10.11 -17.36 5.79
N PRO A 89 -9.17 -18.09 5.14
CA PRO A 89 -8.25 -18.97 5.83
C PRO A 89 -7.53 -18.25 6.98
N GLU A 90 -7.17 -18.97 8.04
CA GLU A 90 -6.53 -18.40 9.25
C GLU A 90 -5.26 -17.56 8.94
N ALA A 91 -4.56 -17.89 7.85
CA ALA A 91 -3.45 -17.09 7.31
C ALA A 91 -3.85 -15.64 6.95
N SER A 92 -5.06 -15.44 6.44
CA SER A 92 -5.61 -14.12 6.12
C SER A 92 -5.93 -13.31 7.38
N HIS A 93 -6.34 -13.95 8.49
CA HIS A 93 -6.61 -13.26 9.75
C HIS A 93 -5.37 -12.58 10.30
N LYS A 94 -4.21 -13.25 10.25
CA LYS A 94 -2.92 -12.67 10.66
C LYS A 94 -2.58 -11.41 9.85
N ARG A 95 -2.80 -11.46 8.54
CA ARG A 95 -2.57 -10.34 7.61
C ARG A 95 -3.45 -9.14 7.95
N PHE A 96 -4.74 -9.38 8.16
CA PHE A 96 -5.71 -8.33 8.48
C PHE A 96 -5.51 -7.74 9.87
N LYS A 97 -5.18 -8.57 10.86
CA LYS A 97 -4.79 -8.12 12.20
C LYS A 97 -3.58 -7.18 12.13
N LYS A 98 -2.56 -7.53 11.35
CA LYS A 98 -1.36 -6.71 11.18
C LYS A 98 -1.64 -5.38 10.48
N LEU A 99 -2.44 -5.40 9.43
CA LEU A 99 -2.92 -4.18 8.78
C LEU A 99 -3.66 -3.29 9.79
N TYR A 100 -4.56 -3.86 10.60
CA TYR A 100 -5.28 -3.13 11.64
C TYR A 100 -4.31 -2.49 12.66
N GLU A 101 -3.33 -3.25 13.17
CA GLU A 101 -2.31 -2.74 14.10
C GLU A 101 -1.51 -1.58 13.50
N PHE A 102 -1.15 -1.67 12.21
CA PHE A 102 -0.42 -0.61 11.49
C PHE A 102 -1.24 0.67 11.35
N LEU A 103 -2.54 0.55 11.05
CA LEU A 103 -3.44 1.68 10.93
C LEU A 103 -3.69 2.34 12.29
N VAL A 104 -3.96 1.54 13.33
CA VAL A 104 -4.27 2.05 14.68
C VAL A 104 -3.04 2.68 15.34
N SER A 105 -1.86 2.10 15.16
CA SER A 105 -0.61 2.68 15.67
C SER A 105 -0.15 3.94 14.92
N GLY A 106 -0.76 4.24 13.76
CA GLY A 106 -0.31 5.32 12.88
C GLY A 106 1.01 5.03 12.15
N LYS A 107 1.49 3.78 12.20
CA LYS A 107 2.64 3.31 11.42
C LYS A 107 2.33 3.31 9.92
N MET A 108 1.07 3.08 9.56
CA MET A 108 0.56 3.20 8.20
C MET A 108 -0.54 4.25 8.10
N GLU A 109 -0.42 5.09 7.08
CA GLU A 109 -1.45 6.04 6.67
C GLU A 109 -1.93 5.67 5.27
N VAL A 110 -3.24 5.47 5.12
CA VAL A 110 -3.85 5.19 3.81
C VAL A 110 -4.80 6.34 3.47
N ARG A 111 -4.59 6.94 2.30
CA ARG A 111 -5.47 7.96 1.73
C ARG A 111 -6.10 7.40 0.47
N VAL A 112 -7.42 7.47 0.44
CA VAL A 112 -8.22 6.97 -0.67
C VAL A 112 -8.65 8.15 -1.52
N LEU A 113 -8.41 8.07 -2.82
CA LEU A 113 -8.87 9.06 -3.78
C LEU A 113 -10.12 8.52 -4.50
N PRO A 114 -11.07 9.40 -4.87
CA PRO A 114 -12.20 9.00 -5.69
C PRO A 114 -11.76 8.83 -7.15
N ASP A 115 -12.46 7.96 -7.87
CA ASP A 115 -12.15 7.63 -9.27
C ASP A 115 -12.09 8.89 -10.17
N GLU A 116 -12.99 9.84 -9.95
CA GLU A 116 -13.10 11.10 -10.68
C GLU A 116 -11.86 12.00 -10.55
N ALA A 117 -11.17 11.94 -9.40
CA ALA A 117 -10.00 12.77 -9.13
C ALA A 117 -8.71 12.19 -9.72
N PHE A 118 -8.70 10.90 -10.11
CA PHE A 118 -7.50 10.18 -10.50
C PHE A 118 -7.67 9.45 -11.83
N GLY A 119 -7.99 10.22 -12.88
CA GLY A 119 -8.53 9.69 -14.14
C GLY A 119 -7.66 8.77 -15.00
N LEU A 120 -6.38 8.47 -14.74
CA LEU A 120 -5.56 7.77 -15.76
C LEU A 120 -4.37 6.90 -15.30
N VAL A 121 -4.22 6.49 -14.03
CA VAL A 121 -2.99 5.78 -13.63
C VAL A 121 -3.24 4.53 -12.79
N HIS A 122 -3.45 3.39 -13.47
CA HIS A 122 -3.23 2.04 -12.91
C HIS A 122 -1.73 1.75 -12.57
N GLY A 123 -0.87 2.77 -12.63
CA GLY A 123 0.54 2.68 -12.31
C GLY A 123 0.76 2.45 -10.81
N LYS A 124 1.71 1.57 -10.50
CA LYS A 124 2.22 1.38 -9.14
C LYS A 124 3.55 2.11 -9.07
N ALA A 125 3.69 3.03 -8.14
CA ALA A 125 4.94 3.72 -7.90
C ALA A 125 5.22 3.78 -6.41
N GLY A 126 6.49 3.89 -6.06
CA GLY A 126 6.84 4.13 -4.67
C GLY A 126 8.23 4.68 -4.49
N VAL A 127 8.43 5.29 -3.33
CA VAL A 127 9.70 5.85 -2.87
C VAL A 127 10.01 5.23 -1.52
N ILE A 128 11.19 4.61 -1.44
CA ILE A 128 11.75 4.07 -0.21
C ILE A 128 12.86 5.01 0.21
N THR A 129 12.78 5.52 1.43
CA THR A 129 13.86 6.29 2.07
C THR A 129 14.63 5.36 2.98
N LEU A 130 15.92 5.19 2.75
CA LEU A 130 16.80 4.36 3.59
C LEU A 130 17.20 5.11 4.86
N ALA A 131 17.78 4.39 5.83
CA ALA A 131 18.20 4.96 7.12
C ALA A 131 19.22 6.11 6.99
N ASP A 132 20.06 6.08 5.94
CA ASP A 132 21.04 7.13 5.62
C ASP A 132 20.42 8.35 4.88
N GLY A 133 19.10 8.34 4.66
CA GLY A 133 18.36 9.38 3.96
C GLY A 133 18.39 9.26 2.44
N SER A 134 19.18 8.35 1.88
CA SER A 134 19.17 8.07 0.45
C SER A 134 17.82 7.50 0.01
N LYS A 135 17.47 7.71 -1.27
CA LYS A 135 16.13 7.36 -1.77
C LYS A 135 16.22 6.47 -2.99
N THR A 136 15.40 5.44 -2.97
CA THR A 136 15.15 4.55 -4.10
C THR A 136 13.70 4.72 -4.52
N CYS A 137 13.45 5.01 -5.79
CA CYS A 137 12.10 5.04 -6.32
C CYS A 137 11.90 3.97 -7.39
N PHE A 138 10.69 3.42 -7.45
CA PHE A 138 10.31 2.46 -8.48
C PHE A 138 8.99 2.87 -9.13
N MET A 139 8.84 2.54 -10.41
CA MET A 139 7.60 2.71 -11.17
C MET A 139 7.33 1.46 -12.00
N GLY A 140 6.09 0.98 -11.99
CA GLY A 140 5.68 -0.14 -12.82
C GLY A 140 4.19 -0.16 -13.14
N SER A 141 3.83 -0.96 -14.12
CA SER A 141 2.45 -1.28 -14.48
C SER A 141 1.93 -2.47 -13.67
N THR A 142 0.60 -2.60 -13.57
CA THR A 142 -0.08 -3.76 -12.98
C THR A 142 0.45 -5.06 -13.58
N SER A 143 1.18 -5.83 -12.78
CA SER A 143 1.30 -7.28 -12.95
C SER A 143 -0.11 -7.87 -13.00
N HIS A 144 -0.37 -8.64 -14.06
CA HIS A 144 -1.56 -9.47 -14.24
C HIS A 144 -1.87 -10.32 -13.00
#